data_AF-A0A7M3YP62-F1
#
_entry.id   AF-A0A7M3YP62-F1
#
_cell.length_a   1.000
_cell.length_b   1.000
_cell.length_c   1.000
_cell.angle_alpha   90.00
_cell.angle_beta   90.00
_cell.angle_gamma   90.00
#
_symmetry.space_group_name_H-M   'P 1'
#
loop_
_entity.id
_entity.type
_entity.pdbx_description
1 polymer ?
#
loop_
_entity_poly.entity_id
_entity_poly.type
_entity_poly.pdbx_seq_one_letter_code
_entity_poly.pdbx_strand_id
1 'polypeptide(L)'
;VGTWFYVFGFDLETNEIAWQIEHKGMLQGIEVDDSGRIAFFGDDQNDYTGAEPVGVCNINQERAEVDPSFLQGWFEEAVVEVETDPNVVYRTVDDYTSLLSLEEQESLESQQHGMGIEFDSLSTAMNEDLPTGSFNNQEQDLDELLQFLHEEAAEVIAPEAYAGENQTISLHNGNTAVVTLDGSQSSDPQNRIATWSWLDSTGKEISTEAKLRVKLSLGVHQFELRVFDVDGGMTTDSLQITLESSDS
;
A
#
# COMPACT_ATOMS: atom_id res chain seq x y z
N VAL A 1 -1.53 -7.00 -2.30
CA VAL A 1 -2.10 -7.46 -3.58
C VAL A 1 -2.90 -6.30 -4.12
N GLY A 2 -2.46 -5.67 -5.21
CA GLY A 2 -3.22 -4.55 -5.79
C GLY A 2 -4.54 -5.06 -6.35
N THR A 3 -5.64 -4.40 -6.02
CA THR A 3 -6.95 -4.70 -6.62
C THR A 3 -7.17 -3.76 -7.81
N TRP A 4 -7.26 -4.33 -9.01
CA TRP A 4 -7.56 -3.59 -10.24
C TRP A 4 -9.00 -3.82 -10.67
N PHE A 5 -9.62 -2.80 -11.24
CA PHE A 5 -11.01 -2.83 -11.72
C PHE A 5 -11.05 -2.49 -13.20
N TYR A 6 -11.88 -3.19 -13.97
CA TYR A 6 -11.99 -2.97 -15.41
C TYR A 6 -13.26 -2.20 -15.77
N VAL A 7 -13.12 -1.21 -16.65
CA VAL A 7 -14.23 -0.54 -17.35
C VAL A 7 -14.34 -1.15 -18.75
N PHE A 8 -15.54 -1.59 -19.11
CA PHE A 8 -15.83 -2.14 -20.43
C PHE A 8 -16.80 -1.23 -21.18
N GLY A 9 -16.48 -0.92 -22.43
CA GLY A 9 -17.42 -0.35 -23.38
C GLY A 9 -18.06 -1.44 -24.22
N PHE A 10 -19.38 -1.51 -24.25
CA PHE A 10 -20.12 -2.45 -25.09
C PHE A 10 -20.68 -1.74 -26.32
N ASP A 11 -20.63 -2.44 -27.46
CA ASP A 11 -21.43 -2.07 -28.63
C ASP A 11 -22.86 -2.58 -28.41
N LEU A 12 -23.84 -1.68 -28.45
CA LEU A 12 -25.24 -2.01 -28.17
C LEU A 12 -25.93 -2.79 -29.31
N GLU A 13 -25.36 -2.77 -30.52
CA GLU A 13 -25.91 -3.48 -31.67
C GLU A 13 -25.40 -4.93 -31.74
N THR A 14 -24.11 -5.14 -31.44
CA THR A 14 -23.48 -6.48 -31.48
C THR A 14 -23.42 -7.16 -30.12
N ASN A 15 -23.59 -6.42 -29.03
CA ASN A 15 -23.42 -6.87 -27.64
C ASN A 15 -22.01 -7.43 -27.34
N GLU A 16 -21.01 -6.98 -28.10
CA GLU A 16 -19.60 -7.33 -27.91
C GLU A 16 -18.85 -6.20 -27.18
N ILE A 17 -17.76 -6.56 -26.51
CA ILE A 17 -16.87 -5.59 -25.85
C ILE A 17 -16.10 -4.84 -26.93
N ALA A 18 -16.37 -3.54 -27.05
CA ALA A 18 -15.73 -2.64 -28.01
C ALA A 18 -14.38 -2.10 -27.51
N TRP A 19 -14.22 -1.91 -26.20
CA TRP A 19 -12.98 -1.46 -25.56
C TRP A 19 -12.95 -1.81 -24.07
N GLN A 20 -11.75 -1.82 -23.50
CA GLN A 20 -11.49 -2.10 -22.08
C GLN A 20 -10.43 -1.14 -21.54
N ILE A 21 -10.63 -0.67 -20.30
CA ILE A 21 -9.69 0.18 -19.57
C ILE A 21 -9.53 -0.38 -18.15
N GLU A 22 -8.34 -0.28 -17.55
CA GLU A 22 -8.05 -0.75 -16.19
C GLU A 22 -7.87 0.42 -15.23
N HIS A 23 -8.56 0.43 -14.08
CA HIS A 23 -8.46 1.40 -12.99
C HIS A 23 -7.76 0.83 -11.75
N LYS A 24 -6.88 1.62 -11.12
CA LYS A 24 -6.24 1.28 -9.84
C LYS A 24 -7.21 1.62 -8.70
N GLY A 25 -7.88 0.59 -8.18
CA GLY A 25 -8.88 0.77 -7.12
C GLY A 25 -10.32 0.91 -7.61
N MET A 26 -11.23 1.05 -6.65
CA MET A 26 -12.68 0.89 -6.86
C MET A 26 -13.27 2.13 -7.54
N LEU A 27 -13.79 1.94 -8.75
CA LEU A 27 -14.50 2.98 -9.49
C LEU A 27 -15.77 3.40 -8.75
N GLN A 28 -15.87 4.70 -8.45
CA GLN A 28 -17.04 5.29 -7.79
C GLN A 28 -17.98 5.96 -8.79
N GLY A 29 -17.46 6.48 -9.89
CA GLY A 29 -18.25 7.21 -10.87
C GLY A 29 -17.63 7.25 -12.25
N ILE A 30 -18.51 7.45 -13.24
CA ILE A 30 -18.16 7.70 -14.63
C ILE A 30 -19.05 8.85 -15.11
N GLU A 31 -18.44 9.89 -15.64
CA GLU A 31 -19.12 11.05 -16.21
C GLU A 31 -18.72 11.20 -17.68
N VAL A 32 -19.68 11.61 -18.52
CA VAL A 32 -19.47 11.76 -19.96
C VAL A 32 -19.88 13.16 -20.38
N ASP A 33 -18.96 13.87 -21.03
CA ASP A 33 -19.20 15.18 -21.63
C ASP A 33 -19.91 15.02 -22.99
N ASP A 34 -20.64 16.06 -23.42
CA ASP A 34 -21.35 16.10 -24.72
C ASP A 34 -20.40 15.96 -25.93
N SER A 35 -19.10 16.17 -25.71
CA SER A 35 -18.03 15.97 -26.68
C SER A 35 -17.55 14.52 -26.82
N GLY A 36 -18.07 13.59 -26.00
CA GLY A 36 -17.67 12.19 -25.96
C GLY A 36 -16.41 11.91 -25.13
N ARG A 37 -15.99 12.86 -24.29
CA ARG A 37 -14.94 12.62 -23.28
C ARG A 37 -15.56 11.96 -22.07
N ILE A 38 -14.94 10.90 -21.60
CA ILE A 38 -15.33 10.15 -20.42
C ILE A 38 -14.30 10.42 -19.35
N ALA A 39 -14.76 10.84 -18.17
CA ALA A 39 -13.97 10.88 -16.96
C ALA A 39 -14.45 9.75 -16.04
N PHE A 40 -13.54 8.97 -15.50
CA PHE A 40 -13.84 7.94 -14.52
C PHE A 40 -12.93 8.12 -13.32
N PHE A 41 -13.51 8.02 -12.12
CA PHE A 41 -12.81 8.28 -10.87
C PHE A 41 -13.20 7.25 -9.81
N GLY A 42 -12.29 7.03 -8.88
CA GLY A 42 -12.46 6.04 -7.84
C GLY A 42 -11.37 6.12 -6.78
N ASP A 43 -11.62 5.40 -5.70
CA ASP A 43 -10.71 5.32 -4.57
C ASP A 43 -9.63 4.28 -4.88
N ASP A 44 -8.37 4.73 -4.91
CA ASP A 44 -7.22 3.84 -4.95
C ASP A 44 -7.00 3.24 -3.56
N GLN A 45 -7.81 2.23 -3.23
CA GLN A 45 -7.79 1.51 -1.95
C GLN A 45 -6.43 0.91 -1.55
N ASN A 46 -5.42 0.97 -2.45
CA ASN A 46 -4.06 0.52 -2.21
C ASN A 46 -3.09 1.66 -1.86
N ASP A 47 -3.46 2.93 -2.07
CA ASP A 47 -2.63 4.11 -1.81
C ASP A 47 -3.46 5.26 -1.23
N TYR A 48 -3.41 5.41 0.09
CA TYR A 48 -4.05 6.50 0.83
C TYR A 48 -3.15 7.75 0.97
N THR A 49 -1.98 7.75 0.34
CA THR A 49 -0.96 8.80 0.49
C THR A 49 -0.89 9.74 -0.70
N GLY A 50 -1.45 9.34 -1.85
CA GLY A 50 -1.53 10.11 -3.10
C GLY A 50 -2.91 10.72 -3.36
N ALA A 51 -2.99 11.57 -4.39
CA ALA A 51 -4.27 12.03 -4.92
C ALA A 51 -4.98 10.88 -5.66
N GLU A 52 -6.30 10.77 -5.50
CA GLU A 52 -7.09 9.72 -6.15
C GLU A 52 -6.95 9.78 -7.68
N PRO A 53 -6.69 8.64 -8.35
CA PRO A 53 -6.52 8.60 -9.79
C PRO A 53 -7.83 8.96 -10.49
N VAL A 54 -7.79 9.96 -11.36
CA VAL A 54 -8.90 10.29 -12.27
C VAL A 54 -8.44 9.97 -13.69
N GLY A 55 -9.14 9.02 -14.32
CA GLY A 55 -8.88 8.67 -15.70
C GLY A 55 -9.76 9.45 -16.66
N VAL A 56 -9.14 9.95 -17.73
CA VAL A 56 -9.86 10.65 -18.81
C VAL A 56 -9.55 9.95 -20.13
N CYS A 57 -10.59 9.56 -20.84
CA CYS A 57 -10.46 8.97 -22.18
C CYS A 57 -11.50 9.58 -23.14
N ASN A 58 -11.23 9.49 -24.45
CA ASN A 58 -12.16 9.97 -25.48
C ASN A 58 -12.77 8.78 -26.22
N ILE A 59 -14.09 8.65 -26.19
CA ILE A 59 -14.81 7.56 -26.86
C ILE A 59 -14.66 7.57 -28.38
N ASN A 60 -14.37 8.75 -28.94
CA ASN A 60 -14.24 8.98 -30.38
C ASN A 60 -12.78 8.84 -30.87
N GLN A 61 -11.83 8.52 -30.00
CA GLN A 61 -10.44 8.28 -30.38
C GLN A 61 -10.30 6.96 -31.15
N GLU A 62 -9.33 6.90 -32.06
CA GLU A 62 -8.98 5.67 -32.77
C GLU A 62 -8.49 4.62 -31.77
N ARG A 63 -9.08 3.42 -31.83
CA ARG A 63 -8.82 2.35 -30.85
C ARG A 63 -7.42 1.77 -31.11
N ALA A 64 -6.59 1.72 -30.07
CA ALA A 64 -5.27 1.11 -30.13
C ALA A 64 -5.29 -0.28 -29.46
N GLU A 65 -4.67 -1.28 -30.10
CA GLU A 65 -4.39 -2.56 -29.45
C GLU A 65 -3.19 -2.37 -28.51
N VAL A 66 -3.43 -2.54 -27.21
CA VAL A 66 -2.42 -2.41 -26.16
C VAL A 66 -2.32 -3.73 -25.38
N ASP A 67 -1.10 -4.07 -24.93
CA ASP A 67 -0.91 -5.22 -24.03
C ASP A 67 -1.71 -5.00 -22.74
N PRO A 68 -2.23 -6.06 -22.09
CA PRO A 68 -2.91 -5.96 -20.81
C PRO A 68 -2.12 -5.18 -19.74
N SER A 69 -0.79 -5.22 -19.81
CA SER A 69 0.09 -4.50 -18.89
C SER A 69 0.11 -2.97 -19.12
N PHE A 70 -0.35 -2.49 -20.28
CA PHE A 70 -0.42 -1.07 -20.65
C PHE A 70 -1.83 -0.48 -20.55
N LEU A 71 -2.81 -1.24 -20.03
CA LEU A 71 -4.18 -0.75 -19.84
C LEU A 71 -4.29 0.38 -18.81
N GLN A 72 -3.19 0.70 -18.11
CA GLN A 72 -3.02 1.83 -17.19
C GLN A 72 -2.51 3.11 -17.88
N GLY A 73 -2.25 3.09 -19.19
CA GLY A 73 -1.63 4.21 -19.93
C GLY A 73 -2.44 5.51 -19.96
N TRP A 74 -3.69 5.52 -19.48
CA TRP A 74 -4.48 6.73 -19.26
C TRP A 74 -4.07 7.49 -17.98
N PHE A 75 -3.28 6.84 -17.10
CA PHE A 75 -2.70 7.42 -15.88
C PHE A 75 -1.30 7.99 -16.10
N GLU A 76 -0.61 7.60 -17.18
CA GLU A 76 0.74 8.10 -17.45
C GLU A 76 0.68 9.59 -17.75
N GLU A 77 0.96 10.38 -16.71
CA GLU A 77 1.37 11.77 -16.79
C GLU A 77 2.37 11.88 -17.95
N ALA A 78 2.09 12.80 -18.89
CA ALA A 78 2.88 12.95 -20.10
C ALA A 78 4.36 12.93 -19.73
N VAL A 79 5.12 11.98 -20.27
CA VAL A 79 6.55 11.84 -20.01
C VAL A 79 7.21 13.19 -20.33
N VAL A 80 7.50 13.96 -19.30
CA VAL A 80 8.34 15.14 -19.42
C VAL A 80 9.72 14.59 -19.71
N GLU A 81 10.19 14.73 -20.95
CA GLU A 81 11.56 14.39 -21.29
C GLU A 81 12.49 15.24 -20.42
N VAL A 82 12.99 14.67 -19.33
CA VAL A 82 14.03 15.32 -18.54
C VAL A 82 15.30 15.23 -19.37
N GLU A 83 15.78 16.37 -19.87
CA GLU A 83 17.05 16.46 -20.59
C GLU A 83 18.16 15.79 -19.74
N THR A 84 18.64 14.62 -20.19
CA THR A 84 19.66 13.85 -19.47
C THR A 84 21.08 14.34 -19.71
N ASP A 85 21.27 15.57 -20.21
CA ASP A 85 22.60 16.13 -20.44
C ASP A 85 23.22 16.52 -19.08
N PRO A 86 24.31 15.87 -18.65
CA PRO A 86 24.94 16.15 -17.36
C PRO A 86 25.40 17.61 -17.24
N ASN A 87 25.61 18.32 -18.35
CA ASN A 87 26.02 19.73 -18.33
C ASN A 87 24.85 20.71 -18.08
N VAL A 88 23.59 20.24 -18.15
CA VAL A 88 22.39 21.02 -17.82
C VAL A 88 22.03 20.84 -16.34
N VAL A 89 22.16 19.61 -15.82
CA VAL A 89 21.89 19.27 -14.40
C VAL A 89 22.76 20.08 -13.42
N TYR A 90 23.97 20.49 -13.81
CA TYR A 90 24.87 21.29 -12.98
C TYR A 90 24.82 22.81 -13.23
N ARG A 91 23.96 23.34 -14.13
CA ARG A 91 23.98 24.77 -14.48
C ARG A 91 23.06 25.67 -13.67
N THR A 92 22.06 25.17 -12.96
CA THR A 92 21.10 26.05 -12.27
C THR A 92 20.61 25.44 -10.96
N VAL A 93 21.50 25.29 -9.99
CA VAL A 93 21.11 25.11 -8.57
C VAL A 93 20.46 26.37 -7.96
N ASP A 94 20.24 27.43 -8.75
CA ASP A 94 19.56 28.66 -8.34
C ASP A 94 18.25 28.94 -9.11
N ASP A 95 17.80 28.08 -10.05
CA ASP A 95 16.60 28.36 -10.85
C ASP A 95 15.40 27.47 -10.48
N TYR A 96 15.02 27.52 -9.20
CA TYR A 96 13.77 26.94 -8.70
C TYR A 96 12.57 27.84 -8.97
N THR A 97 12.80 29.06 -9.48
CA THR A 97 11.74 30.04 -9.74
C THR A 97 10.72 29.51 -10.75
N SER A 98 11.16 28.71 -11.70
CA SER A 98 10.34 28.10 -12.75
C SER A 98 9.38 27.01 -12.24
N LEU A 99 9.57 26.52 -11.01
CA LEU A 99 8.72 25.51 -10.37
C LEU A 99 7.64 26.11 -9.47
N LEU A 100 7.63 27.43 -9.32
CA LEU A 100 6.67 28.16 -8.48
C LEU A 100 5.50 28.66 -9.32
N SER A 101 4.34 28.80 -8.69
CA SER A 101 3.19 29.45 -9.32
C SER A 101 3.49 30.94 -9.58
N LEU A 102 2.77 31.55 -10.54
CA LEU A 102 2.92 32.99 -10.87
C LEU A 102 2.74 33.89 -9.64
N GLU A 103 1.85 33.51 -8.72
CA GLU A 103 1.58 34.25 -7.47
C GLU A 103 2.73 34.11 -6.44
N GLU A 104 3.38 32.95 -6.39
CA GLU A 104 4.56 32.71 -5.56
C GLU A 104 5.82 33.40 -6.12
N GLN A 105 5.95 33.48 -7.46
CA GLN A 105 7.01 34.25 -8.12
C GLN A 105 6.92 35.75 -7.80
N GLU A 106 5.73 36.35 -7.91
CA GLU A 106 5.52 37.76 -7.55
C GLU A 106 5.82 38.03 -6.06
N SER A 107 5.47 37.06 -5.20
CA SER A 107 5.75 37.15 -3.76
C SER A 107 7.26 37.12 -3.45
N LEU A 108 8.04 36.29 -4.14
CA LEU A 108 9.51 36.24 -3.99
C LEU A 108 10.20 37.51 -4.50
N GLU A 109 9.80 38.04 -5.66
CA GLU A 109 10.35 39.30 -6.18
C GLU A 109 10.10 40.47 -5.23
N SER A 110 8.93 40.48 -4.58
CA SER A 110 8.59 41.47 -3.56
C SER A 110 9.42 41.33 -2.27
N GLN A 111 9.75 40.10 -1.85
CA GLN A 111 10.59 39.83 -0.68
C GLN A 111 12.07 40.15 -0.93
N GLN A 112 12.57 39.92 -2.15
CA GLN A 112 13.98 40.17 -2.49
C GLN A 112 14.34 41.66 -2.47
N HIS A 113 13.38 42.55 -2.75
CA HIS A 113 13.55 44.00 -2.62
C HIS A 113 13.43 44.54 -1.18
N GLY A 114 12.93 43.74 -0.23
CA GLY A 114 12.81 44.10 1.19
C GLY A 114 13.93 43.57 2.09
N MET A 115 14.60 42.48 1.68
CA MET A 115 15.56 41.74 2.51
C MET A 115 17.01 42.27 2.46
N GLY A 116 17.29 43.33 1.72
CA GLY A 116 18.64 43.92 1.65
C GLY A 116 19.08 44.67 2.92
N ILE A 117 18.12 45.18 3.70
CA ILE A 117 18.40 45.96 4.93
C ILE A 117 18.39 45.06 6.17
N GLU A 118 17.67 43.95 6.13
CA GLU A 118 17.47 43.05 7.27
C GLU A 118 18.62 42.02 7.42
N PHE A 119 19.22 41.60 6.31
CA PHE A 119 20.32 40.63 6.33
C PHE A 119 21.64 41.22 6.86
N ASP A 120 21.86 42.54 6.71
CA ASP A 120 23.05 43.24 7.22
C ASP A 120 23.00 43.41 8.76
N SER A 121 21.79 43.41 9.32
CA SER A 121 21.56 43.37 10.77
C SER A 121 21.83 41.98 11.35
N LEU A 122 21.47 40.92 10.60
CA LEU A 122 21.71 39.52 10.97
C LEU A 122 23.19 39.12 10.86
N SER A 123 23.90 39.59 9.83
CA SER A 123 25.34 39.35 9.67
C SER A 123 26.15 40.08 10.76
N THR A 124 25.72 41.26 11.17
CA THR A 124 26.31 42.00 12.31
C THR A 124 26.06 41.27 13.63
N ALA A 125 24.85 40.72 13.84
CA ALA A 125 24.52 39.94 15.04
C ALA A 125 25.27 38.60 15.13
N MET A 126 25.64 38.01 13.99
CA MET A 126 26.41 36.75 13.94
C MET A 126 27.93 36.95 14.02
N ASN A 127 28.42 38.19 13.90
CA ASN A 127 29.83 38.54 13.98
C ASN A 127 30.20 39.27 15.30
N GLU A 128 29.24 39.39 16.24
CA GLU A 128 29.55 39.71 17.63
C GLU A 128 30.09 38.44 18.31
N ASP A 129 31.37 38.48 18.71
CA ASP A 129 32.00 37.44 19.54
C ASP A 129 31.20 37.27 20.84
N LEU A 130 30.33 36.25 20.85
CA LEU A 130 29.63 35.82 22.06
C LEU A 130 30.68 35.39 23.09
N PRO A 131 30.59 35.86 24.35
CA PRO A 131 31.50 35.43 25.39
C PRO A 131 31.37 33.91 25.51
N THR A 132 32.52 33.22 25.49
CA THR A 132 32.64 31.79 25.72
C THR A 132 32.17 31.44 27.12
N GLY A 133 30.85 31.28 27.27
CA GLY A 133 30.18 31.01 28.53
C GLY A 133 28.89 30.26 28.28
N SER A 134 28.97 28.93 28.42
CA SER A 134 27.86 27.96 28.41
C SER A 134 27.16 27.71 27.06
N PHE A 135 27.82 26.97 26.19
CA PHE A 135 27.15 26.13 25.19
C PHE A 135 27.27 24.66 25.59
N ASN A 136 26.68 24.28 26.72
CA ASN A 136 26.59 22.88 27.15
C ASN A 136 25.14 22.36 27.21
N ASN A 137 24.16 23.15 26.73
CA ASN A 137 22.74 22.83 26.96
C ASN A 137 21.90 22.66 25.68
N GLN A 138 22.45 22.78 24.46
CA GLN A 138 21.65 22.57 23.22
C GLN A 138 21.83 21.18 22.59
N GLU A 139 22.90 20.44 22.90
CA GLU A 139 23.00 19.02 22.54
C GLU A 139 22.06 18.16 23.40
N GLN A 140 21.79 18.57 24.65
CA GLN A 140 20.86 17.87 25.54
C GLN A 140 19.40 17.96 25.05
N ASP A 141 19.00 19.08 24.44
CA ASP A 141 17.63 19.24 23.90
C ASP A 141 17.39 18.34 22.67
N LEU A 142 18.42 18.07 21.86
CA LEU A 142 18.31 17.17 20.71
C LEU A 142 18.26 15.70 21.15
N ASP A 143 19.08 15.33 22.14
CA ASP A 143 19.04 13.99 22.74
C ASP A 143 17.70 13.76 23.48
N GLU A 144 17.15 14.75 24.17
CA GLU A 144 15.82 14.67 24.80
C GLU A 144 14.69 14.61 23.77
N LEU A 145 14.78 15.35 22.66
CA LEU A 145 13.82 15.25 21.55
C LEU A 145 13.90 13.90 20.81
N LEU A 146 15.11 13.38 20.60
CA LEU A 146 15.33 12.03 20.07
C LEU A 146 14.81 10.96 21.04
N GLN A 147 15.08 11.10 22.33
CA GLN A 147 14.54 10.23 23.37
C GLN A 147 13.01 10.25 23.36
N PHE A 148 12.38 11.41 23.23
CA PHE A 148 10.93 11.57 23.15
C PHE A 148 10.34 10.91 21.89
N LEU A 149 11.04 11.01 20.75
CA LEU A 149 10.66 10.36 19.48
C LEU A 149 10.82 8.83 19.55
N HIS A 150 11.89 8.35 20.19
CA HIS A 150 12.12 6.92 20.43
C HIS A 150 11.18 6.33 21.49
N GLU A 151 10.63 7.13 22.40
CA GLU A 151 9.71 6.68 23.47
C GLU A 151 8.27 6.44 22.95
N GLU A 152 7.84 7.13 21.88
CA GLU A 152 6.56 6.87 21.21
C GLU A 152 6.64 5.81 20.08
N ALA A 153 7.83 5.52 19.56
CA ALA A 153 8.03 4.46 18.58
C ALA A 153 8.15 3.08 19.25
N ALA A 154 7.10 2.65 19.96
CA ALA A 154 6.99 1.26 20.37
C ALA A 154 6.91 0.40 19.09
N GLU A 155 7.98 -0.36 18.78
CA GLU A 155 7.97 -1.28 17.65
C GLU A 155 6.81 -2.27 17.82
N VAL A 156 5.78 -2.11 16.99
CA VAL A 156 4.64 -3.01 16.87
C VAL A 156 5.17 -4.30 16.24
N ILE A 157 5.27 -5.36 17.03
CA ILE A 157 5.69 -6.66 16.54
C ILE A 157 4.43 -7.38 16.08
N ALA A 158 4.43 -7.86 14.83
CA ALA A 158 3.30 -8.61 14.31
C ALA A 158 3.13 -9.96 15.06
N PRO A 159 1.90 -10.49 15.15
CA PRO A 159 1.66 -11.80 15.73
C PRO A 159 2.38 -12.91 14.94
N GLU A 160 2.64 -14.02 15.61
CA GLU A 160 3.13 -15.27 15.01
C GLU A 160 1.99 -16.28 14.94
N ALA A 161 1.53 -16.62 13.73
CA ALA A 161 0.53 -17.67 13.52
C ALA A 161 1.18 -19.04 13.64
N TYR A 162 0.47 -19.95 14.30
CA TYR A 162 0.87 -21.36 14.37
C TYR A 162 -0.34 -22.26 14.13
N ALA A 163 -0.46 -22.78 12.91
CA ALA A 163 -1.52 -23.70 12.46
C ALA A 163 -1.27 -25.15 12.91
N GLY A 164 -0.02 -25.48 13.24
CA GLY A 164 0.41 -26.81 13.66
C GLY A 164 1.18 -27.58 12.60
N GLU A 165 1.86 -28.65 13.04
CA GLU A 165 2.66 -29.50 12.16
C GLU A 165 1.80 -30.33 11.19
N ASN A 166 2.37 -30.62 10.01
CA ASN A 166 1.77 -31.51 9.02
C ASN A 166 1.49 -32.91 9.59
N GLN A 167 0.32 -33.47 9.30
CA GLN A 167 -0.11 -34.76 9.85
C GLN A 167 -0.37 -35.78 8.75
N THR A 168 0.02 -37.02 9.01
CA THR A 168 -0.36 -38.18 8.20
C THR A 168 -1.12 -39.17 9.08
N ILE A 169 -2.35 -39.49 8.71
CA ILE A 169 -3.25 -40.34 9.48
C ILE A 169 -3.70 -41.51 8.61
N SER A 170 -3.34 -42.73 9.02
CA SER A 170 -3.73 -43.96 8.31
C SER A 170 -5.03 -44.56 8.89
N LEU A 171 -6.06 -44.66 8.05
CA LEU A 171 -7.40 -45.15 8.43
C LEU A 171 -7.52 -46.65 8.17
N HIS A 172 -7.91 -47.40 9.21
CA HIS A 172 -7.94 -48.87 9.20
C HIS A 172 -9.32 -49.49 8.92
N ASN A 173 -10.40 -48.70 8.86
CA ASN A 173 -11.76 -49.17 8.55
C ASN A 173 -12.77 -48.02 8.34
N GLY A 174 -12.39 -46.97 7.61
CA GLY A 174 -13.29 -45.85 7.37
C GLY A 174 -12.80 -44.88 6.31
N ASN A 175 -13.73 -44.12 5.73
CA ASN A 175 -13.44 -43.11 4.71
C ASN A 175 -13.24 -41.71 5.28
N THR A 176 -13.47 -41.50 6.59
CA THR A 176 -13.40 -40.18 7.22
C THR A 176 -12.77 -40.20 8.61
N ALA A 177 -11.96 -39.20 8.92
CA ALA A 177 -11.39 -38.94 10.25
C ALA A 177 -11.90 -37.60 10.81
N VAL A 178 -11.97 -37.48 12.14
CA VAL A 178 -12.18 -36.18 12.80
C VAL A 178 -10.83 -35.69 13.29
N VAL A 179 -10.37 -34.55 12.77
CA VAL A 179 -9.09 -33.93 13.14
C VAL A 179 -9.39 -32.61 13.84
N THR A 180 -8.60 -32.31 14.87
CA THR A 180 -8.67 -31.02 15.57
C THR A 180 -7.55 -30.14 15.06
N LEU A 181 -7.91 -28.99 14.49
CA LEU A 181 -7.00 -27.91 14.16
C LEU A 181 -6.87 -27.02 15.39
N ASP A 182 -5.65 -26.70 15.79
CA ASP A 182 -5.37 -25.95 17.01
C ASP A 182 -4.39 -24.82 16.75
N GLY A 183 -4.94 -23.62 16.62
CA GLY A 183 -4.23 -22.36 16.42
C GLY A 183 -3.87 -21.64 17.72
N SER A 184 -4.16 -22.24 18.88
CA SER A 184 -3.95 -21.59 20.19
C SER A 184 -2.48 -21.45 20.60
N GLN A 185 -1.56 -22.04 19.83
CA GLN A 185 -0.12 -21.80 19.97
C GLN A 185 0.33 -20.55 19.22
N SER A 186 -0.55 -19.88 18.48
CA SER A 186 -0.25 -18.56 17.92
C SER A 186 0.01 -17.58 19.05
N SER A 187 1.06 -16.78 18.93
CA SER A 187 1.53 -15.91 20.00
C SER A 187 1.85 -14.52 19.46
N ASP A 188 1.52 -13.51 20.24
CA ASP A 188 1.92 -12.13 19.97
C ASP A 188 2.75 -11.64 21.16
N PRO A 189 3.98 -11.14 20.94
CA PRO A 189 4.83 -10.66 22.03
C PRO A 189 4.17 -9.56 22.90
N GLN A 190 3.20 -8.85 22.34
CA GLN A 190 2.43 -7.80 23.00
C GLN A 190 1.02 -8.27 23.43
N ASN A 191 0.68 -9.56 23.24
CA ASN A 191 -0.62 -10.18 23.52
C ASN A 191 -1.82 -9.48 22.84
N ARG A 192 -1.62 -9.04 21.59
CA ARG A 192 -2.61 -8.27 20.83
C ARG A 192 -3.48 -9.08 19.88
N ILE A 193 -3.41 -10.42 19.92
CA ILE A 193 -4.23 -11.27 19.04
C ILE A 193 -5.71 -11.04 19.32
N ALA A 194 -6.44 -10.58 18.30
CA ALA A 194 -7.86 -10.29 18.35
C ALA A 194 -8.70 -11.47 17.84
N THR A 195 -8.35 -12.02 16.68
CA THR A 195 -9.16 -13.04 15.99
C THR A 195 -8.31 -14.05 15.22
N TRP A 196 -8.83 -15.27 15.09
CA TRP A 196 -8.32 -16.32 14.22
C TRP A 196 -9.27 -16.49 13.03
N SER A 197 -8.78 -16.94 11.89
CA SER A 197 -9.58 -17.31 10.72
C SER A 197 -8.92 -18.52 10.06
N TRP A 198 -9.64 -19.63 10.03
CA TRP A 198 -9.25 -20.85 9.35
C TRP A 198 -9.83 -20.86 7.96
N LEU A 199 -9.00 -21.14 6.96
CA LEU A 199 -9.41 -21.30 5.56
C LEU A 199 -9.08 -22.71 5.07
N ASP A 200 -9.96 -23.23 4.22
CA ASP A 200 -9.71 -24.47 3.46
C ASP A 200 -8.81 -24.17 2.25
N SER A 201 -8.33 -25.20 1.58
CA SER A 201 -7.55 -25.20 0.33
C SER A 201 -8.11 -24.34 -0.81
N THR A 202 -9.41 -24.00 -0.74
CA THR A 202 -10.09 -23.12 -1.72
C THR A 202 -10.05 -21.64 -1.33
N GLY A 203 -9.48 -21.29 -0.19
CA GLY A 203 -9.50 -19.94 0.39
C GLY A 203 -10.83 -19.57 1.04
N LYS A 204 -11.72 -20.53 1.29
CA LYS A 204 -12.99 -20.30 2.00
C LYS A 204 -12.77 -20.39 3.51
N GLU A 205 -13.22 -19.37 4.24
CA GLU A 205 -13.24 -19.40 5.71
C GLU A 205 -14.19 -20.50 6.24
N ILE A 206 -13.65 -21.37 7.09
CA ILE A 206 -14.36 -22.48 7.73
C ILE A 206 -14.70 -22.21 9.20
N SER A 207 -13.91 -21.38 9.89
CA SER A 207 -14.16 -20.98 11.28
C SER A 207 -13.29 -19.80 11.69
N THR A 208 -13.74 -19.05 12.69
CA THR A 208 -12.97 -17.97 13.34
C THR A 208 -12.49 -18.33 14.76
N GLU A 209 -12.68 -19.58 15.18
CA GLU A 209 -12.25 -20.05 16.49
C GLU A 209 -10.78 -20.50 16.48
N ALA A 210 -10.07 -20.30 17.59
CA ALA A 210 -8.69 -20.77 17.74
C ALA A 210 -8.57 -22.31 17.62
N LYS A 211 -9.60 -23.06 18.02
CA LYS A 211 -9.65 -24.53 17.92
C LYS A 211 -10.88 -24.94 17.15
N LEU A 212 -10.70 -25.77 16.13
CA LEU A 212 -11.78 -26.27 15.28
C LEU A 212 -11.68 -27.78 15.13
N ARG A 213 -12.81 -28.47 15.08
CA ARG A 213 -12.87 -29.90 14.75
C ARG A 213 -13.45 -30.08 13.35
N VAL A 214 -12.66 -30.60 12.44
CA VAL A 214 -13.05 -30.85 11.04
C VAL A 214 -13.18 -32.34 10.79
N LYS A 215 -14.17 -32.71 9.97
CA LYS A 215 -14.33 -34.09 9.49
C LYS A 215 -13.78 -34.16 8.07
N LEU A 216 -12.70 -34.89 7.90
CA LEU A 216 -11.94 -34.98 6.65
C LEU A 216 -12.14 -36.36 6.01
N SER A 217 -12.18 -36.42 4.69
CA SER A 217 -12.19 -37.67 3.93
C SER A 217 -10.77 -38.14 3.58
N LEU A 218 -10.61 -39.35 3.06
CA LEU A 218 -9.35 -39.77 2.45
C LEU A 218 -8.84 -38.76 1.41
N GLY A 219 -7.52 -38.53 1.39
CA GLY A 219 -6.87 -37.54 0.53
C GLY A 219 -6.01 -36.54 1.29
N VAL A 220 -5.49 -35.57 0.55
CA VAL A 220 -4.68 -34.47 1.10
C VAL A 220 -5.60 -33.26 1.30
N HIS A 221 -5.62 -32.72 2.51
CA HIS A 221 -6.35 -31.52 2.87
C HIS A 221 -5.36 -30.47 3.34
N GLN A 222 -5.49 -29.25 2.83
CA GLN A 222 -4.64 -28.12 3.21
C GLN A 222 -5.51 -27.08 3.91
N PHE A 223 -5.00 -26.56 5.01
CA PHE A 223 -5.63 -25.51 5.80
C PHE A 223 -4.67 -24.34 5.97
N GLU A 224 -5.22 -23.15 6.00
CA GLU A 224 -4.49 -21.92 6.30
C GLU A 224 -5.10 -21.29 7.55
N LEU A 225 -4.26 -20.91 8.51
CA LEU A 225 -4.64 -20.13 9.67
C LEU A 225 -4.18 -18.69 9.45
N ARG A 226 -5.10 -17.74 9.60
CA ARG A 226 -4.82 -16.31 9.69
C ARG A 226 -5.08 -15.84 11.10
N VAL A 227 -4.16 -15.04 11.63
CA VAL A 227 -4.27 -14.43 12.95
C VAL A 227 -4.17 -12.93 12.78
N PHE A 228 -5.13 -12.21 13.36
CA PHE A 228 -5.22 -10.76 13.31
C PHE A 228 -4.94 -10.17 14.68
N ASP A 229 -4.16 -9.10 14.72
CA ASP A 229 -3.99 -8.27 15.91
C ASP A 229 -5.07 -7.16 15.98
N VAL A 230 -5.13 -6.45 17.11
CA VAL A 230 -6.07 -5.33 17.33
C VAL A 230 -5.76 -4.09 16.49
N ASP A 231 -4.54 -3.98 15.98
CA ASP A 231 -4.04 -2.84 15.21
C ASP A 231 -4.17 -3.06 13.68
N GLY A 232 -4.72 -4.22 13.28
CA GLY A 232 -4.97 -4.60 11.89
C GLY A 232 -3.84 -5.38 11.22
N GLY A 233 -2.75 -5.66 11.93
CA GLY A 233 -1.70 -6.56 11.48
C GLY A 233 -2.20 -8.00 11.38
N MET A 234 -1.68 -8.73 10.38
CA MET A 234 -2.11 -10.09 10.07
C MET A 234 -0.92 -10.96 9.74
N THR A 235 -0.96 -12.19 10.25
CA THR A 235 0.03 -13.23 10.00
C THR A 235 -0.67 -14.51 9.58
N THR A 236 0.03 -15.35 8.83
CA THR A 236 -0.53 -16.58 8.25
C THR A 236 0.37 -17.77 8.49
N ASP A 237 -0.22 -18.94 8.72
CA ASP A 237 0.48 -20.22 8.72
C ASP A 237 -0.35 -21.30 8.02
N SER A 238 0.29 -22.34 7.50
CA SER A 238 -0.37 -23.39 6.72
C SER A 238 -0.05 -24.79 7.21
N LEU A 239 -1.06 -25.66 7.14
CA LEU A 239 -1.03 -27.03 7.64
C LEU A 239 -1.58 -27.98 6.57
N GLN A 240 -0.86 -29.06 6.30
CA GLN A 240 -1.31 -30.15 5.44
C GLN A 240 -1.64 -31.40 6.28
N ILE A 241 -2.83 -31.95 6.07
CA ILE A 241 -3.28 -33.21 6.65
C ILE A 241 -3.49 -34.23 5.53
N THR A 242 -2.75 -35.32 5.59
CA THR A 242 -2.84 -36.44 4.65
C THR A 242 -3.55 -37.61 5.29
N LEU A 243 -4.68 -38.01 4.73
CA LEU A 243 -5.45 -39.18 5.15
C LEU A 243 -5.27 -40.30 4.14
N GLU A 244 -4.60 -41.36 4.56
CA GLU A 244 -4.32 -42.53 3.74
C GLU A 244 -5.14 -43.74 4.21
N SER A 245 -5.50 -44.62 3.27
CA SER A 245 -6.12 -45.89 3.60
C SER A 245 -5.02 -46.88 3.93
N SER A 246 -5.11 -47.56 5.07
CA SER A 246 -4.14 -48.60 5.43
C SER A 246 -4.53 -49.99 4.92
N ASP A 247 -5.52 -50.09 4.02
CA ASP A 247 -5.85 -51.36 3.34
C ASP A 247 -4.75 -51.70 2.33
N SER A 248 -3.93 -52.70 2.68
CA SER A 248 -2.97 -53.37 1.79
C SER A 248 -3.65 -54.46 0.97
#